data_AF-A0A6J1B6I6-F1
#
_entry.id   AF-A0A6J1B6I6-F1
#
_cell.length_a   1.000
_cell.length_b   1.000
_cell.length_c   1.000
_cell.angle_alpha   90.00
_cell.angle_beta   90.00
_cell.angle_gamma   90.00
#
_symmetry.space_group_name_H-M   'P 1'
#
loop_
_entity.id
_entity.type
_entity.pdbx_description
1 polymer ?
#
loop_
_entity_poly.entity_id
_entity_poly.type
_entity_poly.pdbx_seq_one_letter_code
_entity_poly.pdbx_strand_id
1 'polypeptide(L)'
;MQAIIVSCCGCFHGRTLAVISMSCDNEATRGFGPLLPGHVKVDFGDDVALEKIFKEHGHRIAGFLFEPIQGEAGVITPPEGYLKAVRDLCSKYNILMIADEIQSGLARTGKMLACDWEEVRPDVVILGKALGGGVIPVSAVLADKDVMLCIRPGEHGSTFGGNPLASAVAIASLDVIQEEKLAERSAHLGQELLHQLLKIQEQFPNYIKEVRGRGLFTAVEFNSRTLFPVSAYDICLKMKERGVLAKPTHDTIVRLTPPLCVSSDELQEGSKVLRDVLELDLPNLQKTKPKDSPTTATICDRCGRNLYDSSDKDL
;
A
#
# COMPACT_ATOMS: atom_id res chain seq x y z
N MET A 1 32.64 -4.25 2.88
CA MET A 1 31.66 -3.27 3.40
C MET A 1 30.27 -3.84 3.17
N GLN A 2 29.39 -3.88 4.18
CA GLN A 2 28.03 -4.43 4.03
C GLN A 2 27.10 -3.36 3.46
N ALA A 3 26.46 -3.66 2.31
CA ALA A 3 25.46 -2.82 1.68
C ALA A 3 24.19 -2.70 2.54
N ILE A 4 23.53 -1.54 2.46
CA ILE A 4 22.31 -1.21 3.20
C ILE A 4 21.20 -0.91 2.20
N ILE A 5 20.00 -1.45 2.46
CA ILE A 5 18.75 -0.98 1.86
C ILE A 5 17.98 -0.20 2.92
N VAL A 6 17.58 1.03 2.59
CA VAL A 6 16.67 1.81 3.43
C VAL A 6 15.23 1.51 2.98
N SER A 7 14.32 1.32 3.93
CA SER A 7 12.88 1.16 3.64
C SER A 7 12.02 1.89 4.68
N CYS A 8 10.72 1.95 4.45
CA CYS A 8 9.79 2.71 5.28
C CYS A 8 9.14 1.84 6.36
N CYS A 9 8.88 2.39 7.55
CA CYS A 9 7.91 1.81 8.47
C CYS A 9 6.54 1.70 7.80
N GLY A 10 5.78 0.65 8.10
CA GLY A 10 4.49 0.36 7.45
C GLY A 10 4.62 -0.33 6.08
N CYS A 11 5.82 -0.54 5.55
CA CYS A 11 6.00 -1.14 4.23
C CYS A 11 5.47 -2.58 4.13
N PHE A 12 4.97 -2.94 2.95
CA PHE A 12 4.69 -4.31 2.56
C PHE A 12 5.27 -4.61 1.17
N HIS A 13 6.47 -5.21 1.16
CA HIS A 13 7.15 -5.60 -0.07
C HIS A 13 7.06 -7.11 -0.37
N GLY A 14 6.28 -7.87 0.43
CA GLY A 14 6.15 -9.33 0.34
C GLY A 14 6.47 -10.09 1.64
N ARG A 15 6.62 -11.42 1.54
CA ARG A 15 6.72 -12.34 2.69
C ARG A 15 7.95 -13.25 2.71
N THR A 16 8.85 -13.12 1.73
CA THR A 16 10.13 -13.87 1.73
C THR A 16 11.09 -13.31 2.79
N LEU A 17 12.02 -14.14 3.28
CA LEU A 17 12.91 -13.78 4.41
C LEU A 17 13.62 -12.43 4.25
N ALA A 18 14.23 -12.16 3.10
CA ALA A 18 14.92 -10.88 2.84
C ALA A 18 13.97 -9.67 2.92
N VAL A 19 12.72 -9.86 2.49
CA VAL A 19 11.72 -8.81 2.45
C VAL A 19 11.15 -8.54 3.85
N ILE A 20 10.74 -9.57 4.58
CA ILE A 20 10.24 -9.39 5.96
C ILE A 20 11.32 -8.86 6.90
N SER A 21 12.60 -9.02 6.56
CA SER A 21 13.71 -8.41 7.29
C SER A 21 13.60 -6.88 7.33
N MET A 22 13.02 -6.25 6.30
CA MET A 22 12.73 -4.81 6.23
C MET A 22 11.42 -4.41 6.93
N SER A 23 10.47 -5.33 7.12
CA SER A 23 9.14 -5.02 7.66
C SER A 23 9.17 -4.55 9.12
N CYS A 24 8.32 -3.60 9.51
CA CYS A 24 8.08 -3.27 10.92
C CYS A 24 6.97 -4.10 11.56
N ASP A 25 6.25 -4.92 10.79
CA ASP A 25 5.19 -5.78 11.28
C ASP A 25 5.76 -6.96 12.09
N ASN A 26 5.37 -7.01 13.36
CA ASN A 26 5.75 -8.09 14.27
C ASN A 26 5.17 -9.44 13.83
N GLU A 27 3.95 -9.47 13.27
CA GLU A 27 3.35 -10.71 12.75
C GLU A 27 4.11 -11.25 11.53
N ALA A 28 4.69 -10.36 10.73
CA ALA A 28 5.52 -10.75 9.60
C ALA A 28 6.88 -11.33 10.00
N THR A 29 7.36 -11.10 11.22
CA THR A 29 8.76 -11.33 11.58
C THR A 29 8.97 -12.30 12.73
N ARG A 30 8.02 -12.41 13.67
CA ARG A 30 8.09 -13.35 14.80
C ARG A 30 8.14 -14.79 14.29
N GLY A 31 9.09 -15.58 14.81
CA GLY A 31 9.29 -16.98 14.43
C GLY A 31 10.15 -17.22 13.18
N PHE A 32 10.60 -16.18 12.47
CA PHE A 32 11.38 -16.30 11.23
C PHE A 32 12.87 -15.90 11.38
N GLY A 33 13.35 -15.79 12.63
CA GLY A 33 14.73 -15.42 12.92
C GLY A 33 15.76 -16.53 12.59
N PRO A 34 17.03 -16.16 12.32
CA PRO A 34 17.54 -14.80 12.21
C PRO A 34 17.13 -14.12 10.90
N LEU A 35 16.83 -12.82 10.99
CA LEU A 35 16.49 -12.00 9.81
C LEU A 35 17.76 -11.51 9.11
N LEU A 36 17.63 -11.15 7.83
CA LEU A 36 18.73 -10.65 7.02
C LEU A 36 19.24 -9.31 7.58
N PRO A 37 20.56 -9.12 7.75
CA PRO A 37 21.13 -7.83 8.14
C PRO A 37 21.26 -6.89 6.93
N GLY A 38 21.60 -5.62 7.17
CA GLY A 38 21.80 -4.63 6.10
C GLY A 38 20.54 -3.86 5.73
N HIS A 39 19.67 -3.58 6.71
CA HIS A 39 18.47 -2.79 6.52
C HIS A 39 18.39 -1.66 7.54
N VAL A 40 18.00 -0.47 7.08
CA VAL A 40 17.72 0.71 7.93
C VAL A 40 16.32 1.19 7.60
N LYS A 41 15.64 1.80 8.58
CA LYS A 41 14.24 2.20 8.44
C LYS A 41 14.04 3.70 8.65
N VAL A 42 13.14 4.28 7.87
CA VAL A 42 12.67 5.67 7.99
C VAL A 42 11.15 5.68 8.11
N ASP A 43 10.56 6.73 8.68
CA ASP A 43 9.11 6.84 8.71
C ASP A 43 8.61 7.31 7.34
N PHE A 44 7.48 6.75 6.91
CA PHE A 44 6.96 7.04 5.58
C PHE A 44 6.51 8.51 5.50
N GLY A 45 6.99 9.24 4.49
CA GLY A 45 6.68 10.67 4.33
C GLY A 45 7.65 11.63 5.04
N ASP A 46 8.68 11.13 5.74
CA ASP A 46 9.68 11.97 6.43
C ASP A 46 11.00 12.05 5.64
N ASP A 47 11.06 12.98 4.69
CA ASP A 47 12.23 13.24 3.84
C ASP A 47 13.40 13.85 4.62
N VAL A 48 13.13 14.57 5.72
CA VAL A 48 14.16 15.13 6.61
C VAL A 48 14.91 14.03 7.35
N ALA A 49 14.20 13.06 7.92
CA ALA A 49 14.80 11.89 8.55
C ALA A 49 15.51 10.99 7.51
N LEU A 50 14.96 10.88 6.29
CA LEU A 50 15.60 10.17 5.19
C LEU A 50 16.96 10.81 4.83
N GLU A 51 17.01 12.13 4.66
CA GLU A 51 18.26 12.84 4.38
C GLU A 51 19.29 12.62 5.49
N LYS A 52 18.86 12.64 6.76
CA LYS A 52 19.74 12.36 7.90
C LYS A 52 20.36 10.96 7.78
N ILE A 53 19.55 9.94 7.49
CA ILE A 53 20.04 8.57 7.27
C ILE A 53 21.02 8.51 6.10
N PHE A 54 20.73 9.21 4.99
CA PHE A 54 21.61 9.27 3.83
C PHE A 54 22.93 9.96 4.13
N LYS A 55 22.95 11.03 4.96
CA LYS A 55 24.18 11.68 5.42
C LYS A 55 25.02 10.75 6.31
N GLU A 56 24.40 10.02 7.23
CA GLU A 56 25.09 9.17 8.21
C GLU A 56 25.63 7.88 7.56
N HIS A 57 24.92 7.31 6.60
CA HIS A 57 25.21 5.98 6.06
C HIS A 57 25.45 5.93 4.54
N GLY A 58 25.36 7.05 3.82
CA GLY A 58 25.26 7.11 2.35
C GLY A 58 26.23 6.23 1.57
N HIS A 59 27.51 6.21 1.96
CA HIS A 59 28.55 5.37 1.33
C HIS A 59 28.28 3.85 1.38
N ARG A 60 27.33 3.41 2.21
CA ARG A 60 26.90 2.01 2.34
C ARG A 60 25.50 1.76 1.79
N ILE A 61 24.70 2.81 1.55
CA ILE A 61 23.32 2.64 1.10
C ILE A 61 23.34 2.37 -0.41
N ALA A 62 22.83 1.22 -0.81
CA ALA A 62 22.69 0.85 -2.21
C ALA A 62 21.38 1.34 -2.82
N GLY A 63 20.30 1.39 -2.02
CA GLY A 63 18.99 1.80 -2.50
C GLY A 63 18.03 2.15 -1.38
N PHE A 64 17.00 2.92 -1.76
CA PHE A 64 15.82 3.21 -0.97
C PHE A 64 14.61 2.56 -1.62
N LEU A 65 14.03 1.57 -0.93
CA LEU A 65 12.86 0.81 -1.37
C LEU A 65 11.62 1.31 -0.62
N PHE A 66 10.65 1.81 -1.37
CA PHE A 66 9.42 2.38 -0.83
C PHE A 66 8.22 2.12 -1.75
N GLU A 67 7.02 2.14 -1.18
CA GLU A 67 5.77 2.20 -1.95
C GLU A 67 5.42 3.68 -2.16
N PRO A 68 5.03 4.14 -3.38
CA PRO A 68 4.58 5.53 -3.55
C PRO A 68 3.33 5.88 -2.73
N ILE A 69 2.48 4.89 -2.48
CA ILE A 69 1.35 4.92 -1.53
C ILE A 69 1.37 3.58 -0.79
N GLN A 70 1.50 3.59 0.54
CA GLN A 70 1.56 2.35 1.32
C GLN A 70 0.20 1.68 1.40
N GLY A 71 0.11 0.50 0.83
CA GLY A 71 -1.17 -0.11 0.56
C GLY A 71 -1.71 -1.01 1.67
N GLU A 72 -0.88 -1.93 2.17
CA GLU A 72 -1.25 -2.78 3.31
C GLU A 72 -1.29 -1.99 4.63
N ALA A 73 -0.56 -0.87 4.74
CA ALA A 73 -0.66 0.06 5.87
C ALA A 73 -1.98 0.83 5.95
N GLY A 74 -2.90 0.61 5.01
CA GLY A 74 -4.19 1.28 4.96
C GLY A 74 -4.23 2.48 4.03
N VAL A 75 -3.62 2.37 2.85
CA VAL A 75 -3.67 3.38 1.78
C VAL A 75 -3.14 4.74 2.27
N ILE A 76 -1.92 4.73 2.80
CA ILE A 76 -1.27 5.93 3.31
C ILE A 76 -0.62 6.65 2.13
N THR A 77 -1.10 7.86 1.85
CA THR A 77 -0.52 8.75 0.84
C THR A 77 0.50 9.67 1.52
N PRO A 78 1.73 9.79 1.01
CA PRO A 78 2.71 10.68 1.63
C PRO A 78 2.33 12.15 1.41
N PRO A 79 2.95 13.09 2.15
CA PRO A 79 2.79 14.52 1.90
C PRO A 79 3.13 14.90 0.44
N GLU A 80 2.47 15.93 -0.07
CA GLU A 80 2.75 16.47 -1.41
C GLU A 80 4.22 16.89 -1.53
N GLY A 81 4.88 16.49 -2.62
CA GLY A 81 6.28 16.78 -2.89
C GLY A 81 7.25 15.77 -2.29
N TYR A 82 6.78 14.80 -1.50
CA TYR A 82 7.63 13.78 -0.90
C TYR A 82 8.34 12.92 -1.95
N LEU A 83 7.66 12.50 -3.02
CA LEU A 83 8.29 11.66 -4.06
C LEU A 83 9.38 12.45 -4.78
N LYS A 84 9.14 13.73 -5.03
CA LYS A 84 10.12 14.64 -5.61
C LYS A 84 11.33 14.82 -4.70
N ALA A 85 11.11 15.05 -3.41
CA ALA A 85 12.18 15.16 -2.41
C ALA A 85 13.02 13.87 -2.34
N VAL A 86 12.37 12.69 -2.31
CA VAL A 86 13.05 11.39 -2.36
C VAL A 86 13.92 11.26 -3.61
N ARG A 87 13.41 11.66 -4.78
CA ARG A 87 14.17 11.62 -6.04
C ARG A 87 15.42 12.48 -5.95
N ASP A 88 15.28 13.72 -5.49
CA ASP A 88 16.38 14.68 -5.37
C ASP A 88 17.45 14.19 -4.36
N LEU A 89 17.01 13.60 -3.24
CA LEU A 89 17.89 12.97 -2.26
C LEU A 89 18.63 11.76 -2.85
N CYS A 90 17.93 10.84 -3.51
CA CYS A 90 18.53 9.66 -4.13
C CYS A 90 19.61 10.06 -5.14
N SER A 91 19.32 11.07 -5.98
CA SER A 91 20.30 11.61 -6.93
C SER A 91 21.49 12.29 -6.25
N LYS A 92 21.25 13.12 -5.22
CA LYS A 92 22.31 13.82 -4.47
C LYS A 92 23.30 12.87 -3.80
N TYR A 93 22.82 11.75 -3.27
CA TYR A 93 23.62 10.79 -2.51
C TYR A 93 24.07 9.57 -3.33
N ASN A 94 23.74 9.52 -4.63
CA ASN A 94 24.00 8.38 -5.52
C ASN A 94 23.44 7.06 -4.97
N ILE A 95 22.18 7.09 -4.57
CA ILE A 95 21.41 5.96 -4.02
C ILE A 95 20.30 5.62 -5.01
N LEU A 96 20.07 4.33 -5.28
CA LEU A 96 18.99 3.91 -6.18
C LEU A 96 17.62 4.16 -5.55
N MET A 97 16.76 4.89 -6.25
CA MET A 97 15.34 5.05 -5.93
C MET A 97 14.56 3.84 -6.47
N ILE A 98 14.06 2.99 -5.58
CA ILE A 98 13.34 1.76 -5.93
C ILE A 98 11.86 1.92 -5.53
N ALA A 99 11.00 2.12 -6.52
CA ALA A 99 9.56 2.25 -6.30
C ALA A 99 8.88 0.88 -6.43
N ASP A 100 8.28 0.43 -5.34
CA ASP A 100 7.36 -0.71 -5.34
C ASP A 100 5.96 -0.24 -5.77
N GLU A 101 5.68 -0.42 -7.05
CA GLU A 101 4.40 -0.07 -7.69
C GLU A 101 3.51 -1.30 -7.86
N ILE A 102 3.79 -2.41 -7.15
CA ILE A 102 3.02 -3.66 -7.26
C ILE A 102 1.54 -3.41 -6.96
N GLN A 103 1.21 -2.56 -5.97
CA GLN A 103 -0.19 -2.23 -5.64
C GLN A 103 -0.65 -0.89 -6.20
N SER A 104 0.19 0.14 -6.19
CA SER A 104 -0.18 1.52 -6.57
C SER A 104 -0.13 1.81 -8.07
N GLY A 105 0.64 1.02 -8.82
CA GLY A 105 0.83 1.20 -10.25
C GLY A 105 -0.30 0.62 -11.08
N LEU A 106 -0.08 0.61 -12.39
CA LEU A 106 -0.99 0.05 -13.40
C LEU A 106 -2.40 0.65 -13.29
N ALA A 107 -2.49 1.97 -13.40
CA ALA A 107 -3.74 2.75 -13.36
C ALA A 107 -4.49 2.78 -12.02
N ARG A 108 -4.06 2.00 -11.01
CA ARG A 108 -4.77 1.90 -9.72
C ARG A 108 -5.04 3.25 -9.08
N THR A 109 -4.07 4.14 -9.07
CA THR A 109 -4.15 5.44 -8.40
C THR A 109 -4.62 6.58 -9.29
N GLY A 110 -5.03 6.30 -10.54
CA GLY A 110 -5.44 7.33 -11.49
C GLY A 110 -4.32 7.81 -12.45
N LYS A 111 -3.14 7.20 -12.37
CA LYS A 111 -2.00 7.37 -13.28
C LYS A 111 -1.42 6.00 -13.63
N MET A 112 -0.64 5.91 -14.72
CA MET A 112 -0.01 4.64 -15.10
C MET A 112 0.87 4.11 -13.97
N LEU A 113 1.75 4.97 -13.43
CA LEU A 113 2.49 4.73 -12.19
C LEU A 113 2.09 5.78 -11.16
N ALA A 114 2.05 5.43 -9.88
CA ALA A 114 1.73 6.40 -8.84
C ALA A 114 2.82 7.49 -8.70
N CYS A 115 4.08 7.18 -9.05
CA CYS A 115 5.15 8.17 -9.15
C CYS A 115 4.88 9.28 -10.18
N ASP A 116 4.04 9.03 -11.19
CA ASP A 116 3.71 10.03 -12.22
C ASP A 116 2.87 11.21 -11.67
N TRP A 117 2.29 11.07 -10.47
CA TRP A 117 1.58 12.17 -9.81
C TRP A 117 2.49 13.35 -9.45
N GLU A 118 3.79 13.10 -9.26
CA GLU A 118 4.81 14.14 -9.01
C GLU A 118 5.86 14.18 -10.13
N GLU A 119 5.56 13.59 -11.30
CA GLU A 119 6.45 13.50 -12.46
C GLU A 119 7.84 12.94 -12.11
N VAL A 120 7.87 11.95 -11.21
CA VAL A 120 9.11 11.33 -10.74
C VAL A 120 9.38 10.03 -11.49
N ARG A 121 10.61 9.88 -11.98
CA ARG A 121 11.13 8.62 -12.54
C ARG A 121 12.04 7.90 -11.54
N PRO A 122 11.62 6.75 -10.99
CA PRO A 122 12.49 5.89 -10.17
C PRO A 122 13.63 5.27 -10.99
N ASP A 123 14.72 4.88 -10.32
CA ASP A 123 15.81 4.13 -10.95
C ASP A 123 15.42 2.66 -11.16
N VAL A 124 14.58 2.12 -10.28
CA VAL A 124 13.98 0.80 -10.38
C VAL A 124 12.49 0.87 -10.09
N VAL A 125 11.68 0.22 -10.93
CA VAL A 125 10.23 0.07 -10.73
C VAL A 125 9.89 -1.41 -10.61
N ILE A 126 9.12 -1.77 -9.59
CA ILE A 126 8.65 -3.13 -9.37
C ILE A 126 7.15 -3.20 -9.66
N LEU A 127 6.76 -4.12 -10.55
CA LEU A 127 5.37 -4.33 -10.96
C LEU A 127 4.94 -5.78 -10.71
N GLY A 128 3.65 -5.99 -10.53
CA GLY A 128 3.03 -7.29 -10.32
C GLY A 128 1.51 -7.17 -10.29
N LYS A 129 0.83 -8.04 -9.54
CA LYS A 129 -0.64 -8.01 -9.33
C LYS A 129 -1.43 -7.81 -10.64
N ALA A 130 -1.88 -6.57 -10.90
CA ALA A 130 -2.65 -6.22 -12.09
C ALA A 130 -1.89 -6.46 -13.41
N LEU A 131 -0.55 -6.59 -13.38
CA LEU A 131 0.23 -6.96 -14.54
C LEU A 131 -0.25 -8.29 -15.13
N GLY A 132 -0.70 -9.23 -14.29
CA GLY A 132 -1.24 -10.52 -14.74
C GLY A 132 -2.72 -10.49 -15.14
N GLY A 133 -3.38 -9.33 -15.11
CA GLY A 133 -4.80 -9.19 -15.42
C GLY A 133 -5.74 -9.98 -14.51
N GLY A 134 -5.25 -10.49 -13.37
CA GLY A 134 -5.98 -11.45 -12.53
C GLY A 134 -6.05 -12.89 -13.11
N VAL A 135 -5.33 -13.17 -14.20
CA VAL A 135 -5.37 -14.45 -14.91
C VAL A 135 -4.17 -15.34 -14.55
N ILE A 136 -2.95 -14.79 -14.53
CA ILE A 136 -1.73 -15.56 -14.25
C ILE A 136 -0.76 -14.76 -13.38
N PRO A 137 0.00 -15.40 -12.46
CA PRO A 137 1.03 -14.72 -11.70
C PRO A 137 2.16 -14.23 -12.61
N VAL A 138 2.41 -12.92 -12.59
CA VAL A 138 3.53 -12.28 -13.29
C VAL A 138 3.97 -11.04 -12.52
N SER A 139 5.27 -10.80 -12.50
CA SER A 139 5.90 -9.59 -11.97
C SER A 139 7.02 -9.14 -12.89
N ALA A 140 7.41 -7.88 -12.77
CA ALA A 140 8.50 -7.29 -13.52
C ALA A 140 9.34 -6.37 -12.61
N VAL A 141 10.65 -6.35 -12.84
CA VAL A 141 11.57 -5.38 -12.27
C VAL A 141 12.19 -4.64 -13.45
N LEU A 142 11.95 -3.34 -13.53
CA LEU A 142 12.43 -2.49 -14.62
C LEU A 142 13.51 -1.57 -14.06
N ALA A 143 14.64 -1.45 -14.76
CA ALA A 143 15.72 -0.54 -14.40
C ALA A 143 16.52 -0.16 -15.66
N ASP A 144 17.33 0.89 -15.55
CA ASP A 144 18.27 1.27 -16.61
C ASP A 144 19.37 0.23 -16.81
N LYS A 145 20.01 0.25 -17.99
CA LYS A 145 20.98 -0.78 -18.41
C LYS A 145 22.16 -0.91 -17.45
N ASP A 146 22.67 0.21 -16.97
CA ASP A 146 23.79 0.27 -16.04
C ASP A 146 23.48 -0.36 -14.68
N VAL A 147 22.21 -0.34 -14.25
CA VAL A 147 21.73 -1.06 -13.07
C VAL A 147 21.43 -2.53 -13.39
N MET A 148 20.62 -2.79 -14.42
CA MET A 148 20.12 -4.14 -14.73
C MET A 148 21.23 -5.09 -15.18
N LEU A 149 22.21 -4.60 -15.96
CA LEU A 149 23.31 -5.42 -16.49
C LEU A 149 24.43 -5.67 -15.47
N CYS A 150 24.29 -5.20 -14.22
CA CYS A 150 25.12 -5.68 -13.12
C CYS A 150 24.85 -7.16 -12.79
N ILE A 151 23.65 -7.67 -13.10
CA ILE A 151 23.30 -9.08 -12.97
C ILE A 151 23.84 -9.84 -14.18
N ARG A 152 24.84 -10.70 -13.98
CA ARG A 152 25.51 -11.45 -15.05
C ARG A 152 24.84 -12.81 -15.30
N PRO A 153 25.10 -13.44 -16.46
CA PRO A 153 24.59 -14.78 -16.74
C PRO A 153 24.92 -15.78 -15.61
N GLY A 154 23.89 -16.43 -15.07
CA GLY A 154 24.01 -17.41 -13.99
C GLY A 154 23.82 -16.85 -12.57
N GLU A 155 23.71 -15.52 -12.38
CA GLU A 155 23.61 -14.91 -11.05
C GLU A 155 22.16 -14.75 -10.55
N HIS A 156 21.18 -14.67 -11.45
CA HIS A 156 19.76 -14.63 -11.12
C HIS A 156 18.94 -15.40 -12.15
N GLY A 157 17.88 -16.09 -11.72
CA GLY A 157 17.03 -16.85 -12.61
C GLY A 157 15.75 -17.32 -11.92
N SER A 158 14.73 -17.61 -12.74
CA SER A 158 13.46 -18.16 -12.30
C SER A 158 12.91 -19.09 -13.38
N THR A 159 12.58 -20.34 -13.01
CA THR A 159 12.10 -21.37 -13.95
C THR A 159 10.89 -20.91 -14.77
N PHE A 160 9.98 -20.14 -14.14
CA PHE A 160 8.77 -19.64 -14.78
C PHE A 160 8.85 -18.15 -15.15
N GLY A 161 9.94 -17.46 -14.80
CA GLY A 161 10.13 -16.05 -15.11
C GLY A 161 10.23 -15.83 -16.62
N GLY A 162 9.46 -14.87 -17.15
CA GLY A 162 9.49 -14.54 -18.57
C GLY A 162 8.90 -15.62 -19.50
N ASN A 163 8.09 -16.54 -18.97
CA ASN A 163 7.46 -17.55 -19.82
C ASN A 163 6.51 -16.89 -20.86
N PRO A 164 6.36 -17.48 -22.07
CA PRO A 164 5.59 -16.85 -23.14
C PRO A 164 4.12 -16.58 -22.81
N LEU A 165 3.47 -17.47 -22.04
CA LEU A 165 2.07 -17.31 -21.68
C LEU A 165 1.86 -16.11 -20.73
N ALA A 166 2.67 -16.01 -19.68
CA ALA A 166 2.62 -14.89 -18.76
C ALA A 166 2.95 -13.56 -19.46
N SER A 167 3.89 -13.58 -20.41
CA SER A 167 4.25 -12.40 -21.21
C SER A 167 3.08 -11.94 -22.10
N ALA A 168 2.41 -12.86 -22.79
CA ALA A 168 1.24 -12.55 -23.61
C ALA A 168 0.08 -11.99 -22.78
N VAL A 169 -0.19 -12.57 -21.61
CA VAL A 169 -1.21 -12.05 -20.68
C VAL A 169 -0.84 -10.66 -20.16
N ALA A 170 0.44 -10.43 -19.83
CA ALA A 170 0.90 -9.14 -19.35
C ALA A 170 0.74 -8.04 -20.41
N ILE A 171 1.07 -8.34 -21.67
CA ILE A 171 0.84 -7.42 -22.79
C ILE A 171 -0.65 -7.11 -22.92
N ALA A 172 -1.52 -8.12 -22.97
CA ALA A 172 -2.96 -7.92 -23.08
C ALA A 172 -3.54 -7.09 -21.91
N SER A 173 -3.05 -7.30 -20.67
CA SER A 173 -3.45 -6.51 -19.51
C SER A 173 -3.07 -5.03 -19.66
N LEU A 174 -1.85 -4.76 -20.16
CA LEU A 174 -1.38 -3.39 -20.41
C LEU A 174 -2.14 -2.72 -21.55
N ASP A 175 -2.45 -3.46 -22.62
CA ASP A 175 -3.25 -2.97 -23.75
C ASP A 175 -4.64 -2.54 -23.26
N VAL A 176 -5.32 -3.36 -22.45
CA VAL A 176 -6.62 -3.01 -21.84
C VAL A 176 -6.53 -1.74 -20.99
N ILE A 177 -5.47 -1.60 -20.17
CA ILE A 177 -5.27 -0.38 -19.36
C ILE A 177 -5.19 0.87 -20.23
N GLN A 178 -4.51 0.80 -21.36
CA GLN A 178 -4.32 1.93 -22.27
C GLN A 178 -5.55 2.19 -23.14
N GLU A 179 -6.09 1.17 -23.79
CA GLU A 179 -7.20 1.27 -24.74
C GLU A 179 -8.50 1.72 -24.06
N GLU A 180 -8.79 1.18 -22.86
CA GLU A 180 -9.97 1.56 -22.08
C GLU A 180 -9.75 2.80 -21.20
N LYS A 181 -8.57 3.44 -21.26
CA LYS A 181 -8.23 4.64 -20.48
C LYS A 181 -8.47 4.44 -18.98
N LEU A 182 -7.98 3.32 -18.45
CA LEU A 182 -8.28 2.92 -17.07
C LEU A 182 -7.63 3.83 -16.03
N ALA A 183 -6.56 4.55 -16.37
CA ALA A 183 -5.97 5.55 -15.48
C ALA A 183 -6.92 6.74 -15.28
N GLU A 184 -7.43 7.31 -16.37
CA GLU A 184 -8.40 8.40 -16.34
C GLU A 184 -9.71 7.97 -15.67
N ARG A 185 -10.17 6.76 -15.99
CA ARG A 185 -11.34 6.16 -15.35
C ARG A 185 -11.15 6.02 -13.84
N SER A 186 -10.00 5.50 -13.41
CA SER A 186 -9.67 5.36 -11.98
C SER A 186 -9.60 6.71 -11.28
N ALA A 187 -9.04 7.74 -11.91
CA ALA A 187 -9.01 9.09 -11.36
C ALA A 187 -10.43 9.65 -11.17
N HIS A 188 -11.28 9.56 -12.21
CA HIS A 188 -12.65 10.05 -12.17
C HIS A 188 -13.52 9.31 -11.15
N LEU A 189 -13.59 7.98 -11.27
CA LEU A 189 -14.41 7.15 -10.38
C LEU A 189 -13.87 7.11 -8.94
N GLY A 190 -12.55 7.28 -8.77
CA GLY A 190 -11.94 7.45 -7.46
C GLY A 190 -12.42 8.70 -6.74
N GLN A 191 -12.55 9.83 -7.44
CA GLN A 191 -13.12 11.06 -6.88
C GLN A 191 -14.59 10.87 -6.49
N GLU A 192 -15.37 10.17 -7.33
CA GLU A 192 -16.76 9.84 -7.02
C GLU A 192 -16.88 8.99 -5.76
N LEU A 193 -16.12 7.90 -5.67
CA LEU A 193 -16.10 7.02 -4.50
C LEU A 193 -15.66 7.79 -3.25
N LEU A 194 -14.60 8.59 -3.33
CA LEU A 194 -14.11 9.38 -2.21
C LEU A 194 -15.19 10.35 -1.70
N HIS A 195 -15.90 11.03 -2.61
CA HIS A 195 -17.02 11.92 -2.27
C HIS A 195 -18.18 11.19 -1.58
N GLN A 196 -18.54 9.99 -2.08
CA GLN A 196 -19.57 9.17 -1.45
C GLN A 196 -19.17 8.74 -0.03
N LEU A 197 -17.92 8.33 0.16
CA LEU A 197 -17.41 7.91 1.47
C LEU A 197 -17.29 9.08 2.44
N LEU A 198 -16.88 10.27 1.99
CA LEU A 198 -16.85 11.49 2.82
C LEU A 198 -18.26 11.87 3.32
N LYS A 199 -19.29 11.74 2.48
CA LYS A 199 -20.69 11.93 2.93
C LYS A 199 -21.12 10.93 4.00
N ILE A 200 -20.60 9.70 3.95
CA ILE A 200 -20.85 8.70 4.98
C ILE A 200 -20.09 9.09 6.26
N GLN A 201 -18.85 9.58 6.14
CA GLN A 201 -18.11 10.12 7.29
C GLN A 201 -18.87 11.27 7.97
N GLU A 202 -19.46 12.19 7.22
CA GLU A 202 -20.29 13.27 7.76
C GLU A 202 -21.52 12.74 8.53
N GLN A 203 -22.09 11.60 8.12
CA GLN A 203 -23.22 10.95 8.80
C GLN A 203 -22.77 10.17 10.04
N PHE A 204 -21.55 9.61 10.04
CA PHE A 204 -21.01 8.78 11.11
C PHE A 204 -19.67 9.32 11.65
N PRO A 205 -19.57 10.60 12.07
CA PRO A 205 -18.30 11.24 12.43
C PRO A 205 -17.69 10.65 13.70
N ASN A 206 -18.51 10.05 14.56
CA ASN A 206 -18.03 9.37 15.76
C ASN A 206 -17.36 8.02 15.45
N TYR A 207 -17.69 7.39 14.32
CA TYR A 207 -17.17 6.07 13.96
C TYR A 207 -16.06 6.15 12.92
N ILE A 208 -16.18 7.03 11.92
CA ILE A 208 -15.19 7.17 10.86
C ILE A 208 -14.20 8.27 11.23
N LYS A 209 -12.95 7.88 11.50
CA LYS A 209 -11.84 8.79 11.80
C LYS A 209 -11.37 9.50 10.53
N GLU A 210 -11.19 8.75 9.44
CA GLU A 210 -10.65 9.30 8.19
C GLU A 210 -11.15 8.49 6.98
N VAL A 211 -11.40 9.21 5.89
CA VAL A 211 -11.53 8.62 4.55
C VAL A 211 -10.40 9.16 3.71
N ARG A 212 -9.64 8.27 3.05
CA ARG A 212 -8.49 8.65 2.24
C ARG A 212 -8.34 7.75 1.03
N GLY A 213 -7.61 8.24 0.03
CA GLY A 213 -7.28 7.48 -1.15
C GLY A 213 -6.87 8.34 -2.34
N ARG A 214 -6.43 7.66 -3.40
CA ARG A 214 -6.12 8.27 -4.69
C ARG A 214 -6.55 7.32 -5.81
N GLY A 215 -7.31 7.81 -6.77
CA GLY A 215 -8.00 6.96 -7.75
C GLY A 215 -8.90 5.92 -7.05
N LEU A 216 -9.06 4.74 -7.65
CA LEU A 216 -9.77 3.61 -7.03
C LEU A 216 -8.92 2.83 -6.02
N PHE A 217 -8.02 3.52 -5.31
CA PHE A 217 -7.28 3.01 -4.17
C PHE A 217 -7.70 3.79 -2.93
N THR A 218 -8.67 3.26 -2.18
CA THR A 218 -9.29 4.00 -1.08
C THR A 218 -9.39 3.16 0.20
N ALA A 219 -9.47 3.86 1.33
CA ALA A 219 -9.65 3.27 2.65
C ALA A 219 -10.55 4.15 3.53
N VAL A 220 -11.27 3.48 4.42
CA VAL A 220 -12.02 4.08 5.52
C VAL A 220 -11.41 3.60 6.83
N GLU A 221 -10.89 4.53 7.62
CA GLU A 221 -10.35 4.27 8.95
C GLU A 221 -11.41 4.60 10.00
N PHE A 222 -11.67 3.64 10.88
CA PHE A 222 -12.58 3.78 12.00
C PHE A 222 -11.84 4.19 13.27
N ASN A 223 -12.51 4.96 14.12
CA ASN A 223 -12.02 5.27 15.46
C ASN A 223 -12.08 4.00 16.33
N SER A 224 -10.92 3.55 16.81
CA SER A 224 -10.80 2.30 17.57
C SER A 224 -11.64 2.30 18.85
N ARG A 225 -11.75 3.44 19.54
CA ARG A 225 -12.45 3.56 20.83
C ARG A 225 -13.96 3.44 20.64
N THR A 226 -14.51 4.09 19.62
CA THR A 226 -15.96 4.06 19.36
C THR A 226 -16.39 2.83 18.57
N LEU A 227 -15.49 2.19 17.80
CA LEU A 227 -15.78 0.94 17.11
C LEU A 227 -15.82 -0.26 18.07
N PHE A 228 -14.95 -0.28 19.08
CA PHE A 228 -14.83 -1.38 20.05
C PHE A 228 -16.20 -1.78 20.66
N PRO A 229 -16.51 -3.09 20.79
CA PRO A 229 -15.67 -4.27 20.54
C PRO A 229 -15.64 -4.77 19.09
N VAL A 230 -16.25 -4.04 18.16
CA VAL A 230 -16.30 -4.39 16.73
C VAL A 230 -14.96 -4.05 16.07
N SER A 231 -14.56 -4.81 15.06
CA SER A 231 -13.39 -4.54 14.22
C SER A 231 -13.79 -4.35 12.76
N ALA A 232 -12.87 -3.80 11.96
CA ALA A 232 -13.03 -3.66 10.51
C ALA A 232 -13.32 -5.00 9.82
N TYR A 233 -12.87 -6.12 10.40
CA TYR A 233 -13.20 -7.45 9.92
C TYR A 233 -14.69 -7.77 10.05
N ASP A 234 -15.32 -7.44 11.19
CA ASP A 234 -16.75 -7.65 11.37
C ASP A 234 -17.58 -6.78 10.40
N ILE A 235 -17.15 -5.53 10.18
CA ILE A 235 -17.76 -4.65 9.18
C ILE A 235 -17.70 -5.31 7.80
N CYS A 236 -16.53 -5.82 7.40
CA CYS A 236 -16.38 -6.54 6.13
C CYS A 236 -17.26 -7.80 6.04
N LEU A 237 -17.47 -8.53 7.14
CA LEU A 237 -18.39 -9.67 7.18
C LEU A 237 -19.84 -9.24 6.93
N LYS A 238 -20.28 -8.11 7.50
CA LYS A 238 -21.62 -7.56 7.23
C LYS A 238 -21.77 -6.99 5.81
N MET A 239 -20.73 -6.37 5.28
CA MET A 239 -20.71 -5.99 3.86
C MET A 239 -20.84 -7.23 2.96
N LYS A 240 -20.15 -8.33 3.30
CA LYS A 240 -20.26 -9.61 2.58
C LYS A 240 -21.68 -10.17 2.63
N GLU A 241 -22.34 -10.16 3.79
CA GLU A 241 -23.75 -10.59 3.91
C GLU A 241 -24.68 -9.78 3.00
N ARG A 242 -24.32 -8.53 2.70
CA ARG A 242 -25.02 -7.61 1.79
C ARG A 242 -24.49 -7.64 0.35
N GLY A 243 -23.63 -8.60 0.00
CA GLY A 243 -23.16 -8.82 -1.37
C GLY A 243 -21.92 -8.02 -1.79
N VAL A 244 -21.25 -7.30 -0.87
CA VAL A 244 -20.05 -6.51 -1.18
C VAL A 244 -18.84 -7.08 -0.44
N LEU A 245 -17.80 -7.46 -1.18
CA LEU A 245 -16.54 -7.93 -0.62
C LEU A 245 -15.57 -6.76 -0.44
N ALA A 246 -15.20 -6.49 0.81
CA ALA A 246 -14.14 -5.57 1.18
C ALA A 246 -13.04 -6.31 1.97
N LYS A 247 -11.86 -5.69 2.04
CA LYS A 247 -10.72 -6.28 2.76
C LYS A 247 -10.34 -5.38 3.94
N PRO A 248 -10.36 -5.89 5.18
CA PRO A 248 -9.79 -5.14 6.28
C PRO A 248 -8.27 -5.15 6.20
N THR A 249 -7.65 -4.09 6.68
CA THR A 249 -6.26 -4.11 7.15
C THR A 249 -6.22 -3.54 8.55
N HIS A 250 -5.39 -4.14 9.40
CA HIS A 250 -5.43 -3.87 10.84
C HIS A 250 -6.84 -4.07 11.42
N ASP A 251 -7.04 -3.69 12.68
CA ASP A 251 -8.34 -3.86 13.36
C ASP A 251 -9.36 -2.78 12.99
N THR A 252 -8.94 -1.69 12.34
CA THR A 252 -9.76 -0.47 12.19
C THR A 252 -9.89 0.05 10.77
N ILE A 253 -9.25 -0.54 9.76
CA ILE A 253 -9.28 0.02 8.40
C ILE A 253 -9.95 -0.94 7.43
N VAL A 254 -10.93 -0.44 6.67
CA VAL A 254 -11.55 -1.15 5.55
C VAL A 254 -11.01 -0.56 4.25
N ARG A 255 -10.39 -1.40 3.41
CA ARG A 255 -9.93 -1.00 2.08
C ARG A 255 -11.00 -1.29 1.03
N LEU A 256 -11.28 -0.28 0.21
CA LEU A 256 -12.19 -0.35 -0.93
C LEU A 256 -11.36 -0.14 -2.20
N THR A 257 -11.11 -1.25 -2.90
CA THR A 257 -10.22 -1.32 -4.07
C THR A 257 -10.89 -2.05 -5.23
N PRO A 258 -12.00 -1.51 -5.76
CA PRO A 258 -12.77 -2.20 -6.81
C PRO A 258 -11.96 -2.36 -8.11
N PRO A 259 -12.34 -3.28 -9.01
CA PRO A 259 -11.79 -3.33 -10.37
C PRO A 259 -11.90 -1.97 -11.07
N LEU A 260 -10.95 -1.63 -11.94
CA LEU A 260 -10.97 -0.31 -12.61
C LEU A 260 -12.13 -0.18 -13.61
N CYS A 261 -12.68 -1.30 -14.08
CA CYS A 261 -13.86 -1.35 -14.92
C CYS A 261 -15.19 -1.18 -14.16
N VAL A 262 -15.19 -1.06 -12.83
CA VAL A 262 -16.40 -0.85 -12.00
C VAL A 262 -17.23 0.31 -12.50
N SER A 263 -18.57 0.18 -12.49
CA SER A 263 -19.51 1.23 -12.88
C SER A 263 -19.83 2.19 -11.72
N SER A 264 -20.35 3.38 -12.03
CA SER A 264 -20.82 4.35 -11.02
C SER A 264 -21.94 3.77 -10.16
N ASP A 265 -22.87 3.01 -10.75
CA ASP A 265 -23.95 2.33 -10.03
C ASP A 265 -23.41 1.30 -9.02
N GLU A 266 -22.39 0.52 -9.40
CA GLU A 266 -21.74 -0.44 -8.49
C GLU A 266 -20.98 0.27 -7.37
N LEU A 267 -20.35 1.42 -7.62
CA LEU A 267 -19.74 2.24 -6.58
C LEU A 267 -20.77 2.77 -5.60
N GLN A 268 -21.89 3.27 -6.12
CA GLN A 268 -23.00 3.76 -5.30
C GLN A 268 -23.57 2.65 -4.41
N GLU A 269 -23.79 1.45 -4.96
CA GLU A 269 -24.27 0.30 -4.18
C GLU A 269 -23.22 -0.13 -3.14
N GLY A 270 -21.93 -0.15 -3.50
CA GLY A 270 -20.84 -0.46 -2.57
C GLY A 270 -20.78 0.49 -1.38
N SER A 271 -20.82 1.81 -1.64
CA SER A 271 -20.84 2.85 -0.62
C SER A 271 -22.11 2.80 0.23
N LYS A 272 -23.26 2.55 -0.41
CA LYS A 272 -24.54 2.36 0.28
C LYS A 272 -24.49 1.18 1.24
N VAL A 273 -23.92 0.05 0.84
CA VAL A 273 -23.78 -1.12 1.72
C VAL A 273 -22.94 -0.78 2.95
N LEU A 274 -21.84 -0.03 2.81
CA LEU A 274 -21.06 0.43 3.97
C LEU A 274 -21.93 1.27 4.92
N ARG A 275 -22.67 2.24 4.38
CA ARG A 275 -23.58 3.08 5.17
C ARG A 275 -24.63 2.24 5.91
N ASP A 276 -25.28 1.32 5.21
CA ASP A 276 -26.33 0.47 5.77
C ASP A 276 -25.79 -0.46 6.87
N VAL A 277 -24.53 -0.93 6.75
CA VAL A 277 -23.86 -1.67 7.84
C VAL A 277 -23.67 -0.80 9.08
N LEU A 278 -23.22 0.44 8.92
CA LEU A 278 -23.03 1.37 10.04
C LEU A 278 -24.35 1.78 10.69
N GLU A 279 -25.41 1.91 9.92
CA GLU A 279 -26.74 2.31 10.41
C GLU A 279 -27.50 1.14 11.05
N LEU A 280 -27.55 -0.01 10.39
CA LEU A 280 -28.48 -1.09 10.72
C LEU A 280 -27.82 -2.21 11.54
N ASP A 281 -26.55 -2.53 11.25
CA ASP A 281 -25.88 -3.71 11.82
C ASP A 281 -24.98 -3.36 13.00
N LEU A 282 -24.23 -2.25 12.89
CA LEU A 282 -23.25 -1.84 13.90
C LEU A 282 -23.85 -1.71 15.32
N PRO A 283 -25.03 -1.09 15.54
CA PRO A 283 -25.61 -0.99 16.89
C PRO A 283 -25.88 -2.34 17.55
N ASN A 284 -26.18 -3.39 16.76
CA ASN A 284 -26.38 -4.74 17.27
C ASN A 284 -25.06 -5.48 17.49
N LEU A 285 -24.10 -5.32 16.58
CA LEU A 285 -22.75 -5.87 16.73
C LEU A 285 -22.07 -5.39 18.02
N GLN A 286 -22.20 -4.10 18.34
CA GLN A 286 -21.61 -3.52 19.56
C GLN A 286 -22.22 -4.08 20.85
N LYS A 287 -23.47 -4.58 20.81
CA LYS A 287 -24.15 -5.18 21.97
C LYS A 287 -23.82 -6.65 22.17
N THR A 288 -23.62 -7.37 21.07
CA THR A 288 -23.54 -8.84 21.08
C THR A 288 -22.10 -9.37 21.11
N LYS A 289 -21.12 -8.62 20.61
CA LYS A 289 -19.73 -9.07 20.56
C LYS A 289 -19.08 -9.02 21.95
N PRO A 290 -18.43 -10.10 22.42
CA PRO A 290 -17.68 -10.11 23.68
C PRO A 290 -16.60 -9.03 23.69
N LYS A 291 -16.35 -8.43 24.85
CA LYS A 291 -15.32 -7.41 25.05
C LYS A 291 -13.91 -8.01 25.21
N ASP A 292 -13.63 -9.09 24.50
CA ASP A 292 -12.33 -9.75 24.52
C ASP A 292 -11.46 -9.13 23.43
N SER A 293 -10.40 -8.41 23.84
CA SER A 293 -9.50 -7.73 22.90
C SER A 293 -8.22 -8.55 22.74
N PRO A 294 -7.84 -8.95 21.52
CA PRO A 294 -6.44 -9.07 21.18
C PRO A 294 -5.95 -7.67 20.77
N THR A 295 -5.30 -6.94 21.69
CA THR A 295 -4.48 -5.79 21.29
C THR A 295 -3.27 -6.33 20.55
N THR A 296 -3.28 -6.27 19.22
CA THR A 296 -2.04 -6.45 18.45
C THR A 296 -1.11 -5.29 18.79
N ALA A 297 0.11 -5.62 19.23
CA ALA A 297 1.11 -4.60 19.55
C ALA A 297 1.47 -3.83 18.28
N THR A 298 1.11 -2.54 18.22
CA THR A 298 1.39 -1.65 17.09
C THR A 298 2.84 -1.16 17.06
N ILE A 299 3.57 -1.35 18.16
CA ILE A 299 4.98 -0.99 18.29
C ILE A 299 5.84 -2.14 17.77
N CYS A 300 6.70 -1.84 16.80
CA CYS A 300 7.66 -2.80 16.27
C CYS A 300 8.70 -3.17 17.34
N ASP A 301 8.82 -4.46 17.67
CA ASP A 301 9.73 -4.96 18.72
C ASP A 301 11.21 -4.71 18.36
N ARG A 302 11.52 -4.41 17.10
CA ARG A 302 12.89 -4.25 16.57
C ARG A 302 13.36 -2.81 16.44
N CYS A 303 12.46 -1.86 16.20
CA CYS A 303 12.82 -0.45 16.03
C CYS A 303 12.09 0.49 16.99
N GLY A 304 11.17 -0.02 17.81
CA GLY A 304 10.41 0.76 18.79
C GLY A 304 9.41 1.74 18.18
N ARG A 305 9.25 1.74 16.85
CA ARG A 305 8.34 2.67 16.16
C ARG A 305 6.91 2.14 16.18
N ASN A 306 5.97 3.04 16.42
CA ASN A 306 4.55 2.77 16.34
C ASN A 306 4.12 2.84 14.88
N LEU A 307 3.64 1.72 14.34
CA LEU A 307 3.34 1.58 12.91
C LEU A 307 2.19 2.47 12.41
N TYR A 308 1.28 2.87 13.30
CA TYR A 308 -0.03 3.44 12.90
C TYR A 308 -0.47 4.64 13.76
N ASP A 309 0.44 5.23 14.53
CA ASP A 309 0.14 6.43 15.31
C ASP A 309 0.47 7.68 14.49
N SER A 310 -0.47 8.07 13.64
CA SER A 310 -0.60 9.45 13.22
C SER A 310 -1.38 10.20 14.30
N SER A 311 -0.63 10.91 15.16
CA SER A 311 -1.08 11.91 16.13
C SER A 311 -2.04 11.45 17.26
N ASP A 312 -1.45 11.13 18.41
CA ASP A 312 -1.87 11.62 19.74
C ASP A 312 -0.69 12.39 20.38
N LYS A 313 -0.21 13.45 19.70
CA LYS A 313 0.80 14.39 20.26
C LYS A 313 0.30 15.82 20.48
N ASP A 314 -0.97 16.09 20.25
CA ASP A 314 -1.62 17.33 20.68
C ASP A 314 -2.88 17.02 21.49
N LEU A 315 -2.68 16.80 22.79
CA LEU A 315 -3.58 17.16 23.90
C LEU A 315 -2.73 17.42 25.16
#